data_AF-A0ABD1HYH9-F1
#
_entry.id   AF-A0ABD1HYH9-F1
#
_cell.length_a   1.000
_cell.length_b   1.000
_cell.length_c   1.000
_cell.angle_alpha   90.00
_cell.angle_beta   90.00
_cell.angle_gamma   90.00
#
_symmetry.space_group_name_H-M   'P 1'
#
loop_
_entity.id
_entity.type
_entity.pdbx_description
1 polymer ?
#
loop_
_entity_poly.entity_id
_entity_poly.type
_entity_poly.pdbx_seq_one_letter_code
_entity_poly.pdbx_strand_id
1 'polypeptide(L)'
;MQLAAAALLLLLTSISPSPPLAAAKSTIEPCSNSATCPALVGYTLYTDLKVSEVASLFSVDPISLLLANSIDISLPDVENHILPSQLFLKVPVACACVDGIRKSAAVTYKTRPADTLASISAAVYAGIVSPDQIRDANPNADLSDPSVIAVGTPLAVPLPCTCFNNSDNNLPAVYMSYVVKDVDTLSGIAARYVTTVSDLMNVNALSTAEIKDGDILAIPLSACASNLPKYSSDYGLVVPNGSYAITAGHCVQCSCGPGSRTLYCQPAPLAVSCSSMQCRYSNLMIGNITAQPSSGGCNLTSCSYNGFVNGSIGSTLSTYLQPRCPGPQQFPTLIAPPTSLPDSYFAPAPSPSEAGGIPSTNPKSVVPSTGVAFGLPPAGGPAGSASGTSNARSLMDRVTAFPVALVLGLVAEFVLSTPL
;
A
#
# COMPACT_ATOMS: atom_id res chain seq x y z
N MET A 1 -32.96 71.93 -15.38
CA MET A 1 -34.09 71.10 -15.84
C MET A 1 -33.75 70.61 -17.24
N GLN A 2 -33.47 69.34 -17.57
CA GLN A 2 -33.25 68.07 -16.84
C GLN A 2 -32.01 67.40 -17.55
N LEU A 3 -31.12 66.61 -16.93
CA LEU A 3 -31.19 65.14 -16.71
C LEU A 3 -31.73 64.34 -17.94
N ALA A 4 -31.30 63.14 -18.32
CA ALA A 4 -30.22 62.19 -17.95
C ALA A 4 -30.25 61.03 -18.99
N ALA A 5 -29.25 60.18 -19.25
CA ALA A 5 -27.80 60.12 -18.97
C ALA A 5 -27.17 59.05 -19.90
N ALA A 6 -25.85 58.83 -19.89
CA ALA A 6 -25.19 57.80 -20.70
C ALA A 6 -25.20 56.41 -20.02
N ALA A 7 -25.69 55.37 -20.72
CA ALA A 7 -25.67 53.99 -20.25
C ALA A 7 -24.38 53.28 -20.65
N LEU A 8 -23.41 53.20 -19.73
CA LEU A 8 -22.21 52.37 -19.89
C LEU A 8 -22.47 50.99 -19.27
N LEU A 9 -22.52 49.95 -20.11
CA LEU A 9 -22.85 48.60 -19.69
C LEU A 9 -21.60 47.90 -19.08
N LEU A 10 -21.47 47.97 -17.76
CA LEU A 10 -20.44 47.24 -17.01
C LEU A 10 -20.78 45.74 -16.92
N LEU A 11 -20.13 44.91 -17.74
CA LEU A 11 -20.10 43.46 -17.51
C LEU A 11 -19.21 43.16 -16.29
N LEU A 12 -19.85 42.99 -15.13
CA LEU A 12 -19.21 42.41 -13.96
C LEU A 12 -19.07 40.89 -14.18
N THR A 13 -17.90 40.46 -14.64
CA THR A 13 -17.53 39.03 -14.63
C THR A 13 -17.39 38.58 -13.19
N SER A 14 -18.32 37.75 -12.72
CA SER A 14 -18.23 37.08 -11.42
C SER A 14 -17.10 36.06 -11.44
N ILE A 15 -15.90 36.49 -11.06
CA ILE A 15 -14.81 35.56 -10.70
C ILE A 15 -15.25 34.89 -9.40
N SER A 16 -15.87 33.72 -9.52
CA SER A 16 -16.08 32.82 -8.38
C SER A 16 -14.70 32.47 -7.83
N PRO A 17 -14.39 32.72 -6.55
CA PRO A 17 -13.18 32.13 -5.97
C PRO A 17 -13.31 30.62 -6.11
N SER A 18 -12.32 29.99 -6.74
CA SER A 18 -12.18 28.54 -6.65
C SER A 18 -12.14 28.17 -5.16
N PRO A 19 -12.80 27.08 -4.73
CA PRO A 19 -12.63 26.61 -3.38
C PRO A 19 -11.13 26.39 -3.16
N PRO A 20 -10.55 26.82 -2.02
CA PRO A 20 -9.15 26.54 -1.73
C PRO A 20 -8.98 25.02 -1.80
N LEU A 21 -8.04 24.53 -2.61
CA LEU A 21 -7.68 23.12 -2.58
C LEU A 21 -7.33 22.81 -1.12
N ALA A 22 -8.08 21.91 -0.51
CA ALA A 22 -7.76 21.46 0.83
C ALA A 22 -6.37 20.82 0.76
N ALA A 23 -5.41 21.33 1.53
CA ALA A 23 -4.07 20.78 1.55
C ALA A 23 -4.16 19.29 1.90
N ALA A 24 -3.62 18.45 1.00
CA ALA A 24 -3.55 17.01 1.21
C ALA A 24 -2.86 16.70 2.54
N LYS A 25 -3.49 15.87 3.37
CA LYS A 25 -2.88 15.38 4.60
C LYS A 25 -1.79 14.38 4.22
N SER A 26 -0.69 14.36 4.96
CA SER A 26 0.38 13.38 4.76
C SER A 26 0.92 12.92 6.11
N THR A 27 1.10 11.62 6.27
CA THR A 27 1.67 11.06 7.50
C THR A 27 3.18 11.23 7.53
N ILE A 28 3.65 12.06 8.45
CA ILE A 28 5.06 12.41 8.63
C ILE A 28 5.62 11.65 9.84
N GLU A 29 6.59 10.76 9.63
CA GLU A 29 7.38 10.16 10.72
C GLU A 29 8.58 11.08 11.05
N PRO A 30 8.62 11.71 12.23
CA PRO A 30 9.81 12.42 12.70
C PRO A 30 10.90 11.42 13.09
N CYS A 31 12.16 11.78 12.86
CA CYS A 31 13.30 10.90 13.10
C CYS A 31 14.52 11.67 13.62
N SER A 32 15.43 10.93 14.27
CA SER A 32 16.67 11.50 14.82
C SER A 32 17.89 10.59 14.63
N ASN A 33 17.70 9.40 14.05
CA ASN A 33 18.76 8.46 13.74
C ASN A 33 19.04 8.44 12.23
N SER A 34 20.30 8.24 11.83
CA SER A 34 20.69 8.08 10.42
C SER A 34 20.42 6.69 9.85
N ALA A 35 19.69 5.83 10.59
CA ALA A 35 19.39 4.47 10.14
C ALA A 35 18.42 4.49 8.96
N THR A 36 18.73 3.74 7.91
CA THR A 36 17.81 3.49 6.80
C THR A 36 16.88 2.33 7.11
N CYS A 37 15.72 2.30 6.46
CA CYS A 37 14.73 1.24 6.60
C CYS A 37 13.99 1.01 5.28
N PRO A 38 13.56 -0.22 4.98
CA PRO A 38 12.73 -0.51 3.82
C PRO A 38 11.31 0.01 4.02
N ALA A 39 10.82 0.73 3.02
CA ALA A 39 9.44 1.19 2.91
C ALA A 39 8.92 0.92 1.48
N LEU A 40 7.62 1.07 1.27
CA LEU A 40 7.02 1.04 -0.06
C LEU A 40 6.41 2.40 -0.42
N VAL A 41 6.33 2.64 -1.72
CA VAL A 41 5.59 3.75 -2.33
C VAL A 41 4.53 3.13 -3.24
N GLY A 42 3.27 3.47 -3.02
CA GLY A 42 2.17 3.11 -3.89
C GLY A 42 2.11 4.09 -5.07
N TYR A 43 2.42 3.61 -6.26
CA TYR A 43 2.54 4.44 -7.47
C TYR A 43 1.56 4.00 -8.54
N THR A 44 0.82 4.94 -9.14
CA THR A 44 -0.03 4.68 -10.32
C THR A 44 0.66 5.20 -11.57
N LEU A 45 0.79 4.34 -12.60
CA LEU A 45 1.43 4.71 -13.87
C LEU A 45 0.64 5.78 -14.64
N TYR A 46 1.28 6.89 -14.98
CA TYR A 46 0.66 7.99 -15.75
C TYR A 46 0.55 7.70 -17.25
N THR A 47 1.39 6.81 -17.77
CA THR A 47 1.45 6.38 -19.17
C THR A 47 1.97 4.94 -19.21
N ASP A 48 1.82 4.29 -20.36
CA ASP A 48 2.47 3.00 -20.62
C ASP A 48 4.00 3.18 -20.57
N LEU A 49 4.70 2.42 -19.73
CA LEU A 49 6.15 2.52 -19.50
C LEU A 49 6.79 1.14 -19.39
N LYS A 50 8.06 1.02 -19.79
CA LYS A 50 8.84 -0.20 -19.53
C LYS A 50 9.14 -0.35 -18.04
N VAL A 51 9.26 -1.59 -17.56
CA VAL A 51 9.68 -1.88 -16.17
C VAL A 51 10.98 -1.13 -15.81
N SER A 52 11.98 -1.14 -16.69
CA SER A 52 13.25 -0.40 -16.53
C SER A 52 13.10 1.13 -16.46
N GLU A 53 12.12 1.72 -17.14
CA GLU A 53 11.83 3.15 -17.06
C GLU A 53 11.15 3.51 -15.74
N VAL A 54 10.21 2.68 -15.26
CA VAL A 54 9.58 2.83 -13.94
C VAL A 54 10.62 2.65 -12.84
N ALA A 55 11.47 1.64 -12.93
CA ALA A 55 12.55 1.41 -11.97
C ALA A 55 13.52 2.60 -11.91
N SER A 56 13.89 3.14 -13.08
CA SER A 56 14.73 4.35 -13.19
C SER A 56 14.08 5.60 -12.58
N LEU A 57 12.75 5.74 -12.67
CA LEU A 57 12.02 6.87 -12.09
C LEU A 57 12.16 6.93 -10.56
N PHE A 58 12.31 5.77 -9.91
CA PHE A 58 12.43 5.66 -8.45
C PHE A 58 13.86 5.36 -7.97
N SER A 59 14.86 5.32 -8.85
CA SER A 59 16.23 4.83 -8.55
C SER A 59 16.25 3.41 -7.93
N VAL A 60 15.34 2.53 -8.35
CA VAL A 60 15.21 1.15 -7.82
C VAL A 60 15.69 0.10 -8.83
N ASP A 61 15.93 -1.11 -8.34
CA ASP A 61 16.20 -2.28 -9.18
C ASP A 61 14.91 -2.80 -9.87
N PRO A 62 14.90 -3.04 -11.20
CA PRO A 62 13.76 -3.59 -11.92
C PRO A 62 13.22 -4.92 -11.36
N ILE A 63 14.11 -5.83 -10.95
CA ILE A 63 13.72 -7.15 -10.45
C ILE A 63 13.02 -7.02 -9.08
N SER A 64 13.53 -6.15 -8.22
CA SER A 64 12.93 -5.79 -6.93
C SER A 64 11.55 -5.16 -7.08
N LEU A 65 11.37 -4.28 -8.08
CA LEU A 65 10.07 -3.68 -8.41
C LEU A 65 9.04 -4.75 -8.81
N LEU A 66 9.42 -5.71 -9.65
CA LEU A 66 8.54 -6.81 -10.07
C LEU A 66 8.16 -7.73 -8.90
N LEU A 67 9.16 -8.14 -8.10
CA LEU A 67 8.97 -9.04 -6.96
C LEU A 67 8.15 -8.42 -5.81
N ALA A 68 8.26 -7.12 -5.58
CA ALA A 68 7.40 -6.40 -4.63
C ALA A 68 5.91 -6.44 -5.01
N ASN A 69 5.61 -6.71 -6.29
CA ASN A 69 4.27 -6.86 -6.86
C ASN A 69 3.90 -8.30 -7.19
N SER A 70 4.73 -9.28 -6.79
CA SER A 70 4.57 -10.71 -7.13
C SER A 70 4.46 -10.98 -8.64
N ILE A 71 5.16 -10.18 -9.45
CA ILE A 71 5.28 -10.43 -10.89
C ILE A 71 6.40 -11.46 -11.14
N ASP A 72 6.15 -12.41 -12.02
CA ASP A 72 7.10 -13.46 -12.40
C ASP A 72 8.30 -12.90 -13.16
N ILE A 73 9.49 -13.12 -12.61
CA ILE A 73 10.79 -12.69 -13.14
C ILE A 73 11.52 -13.79 -13.94
N SER A 74 10.92 -14.98 -14.07
CA SER A 74 11.51 -16.09 -14.84
C SER A 74 11.38 -15.93 -16.36
N LEU A 75 10.57 -14.96 -16.81
CA LEU A 75 10.36 -14.64 -18.22
C LEU A 75 11.56 -13.88 -18.82
N PRO A 76 11.96 -14.19 -20.06
CA PRO A 76 13.02 -13.46 -20.74
C PRO A 76 12.62 -12.01 -21.02
N ASP A 77 13.60 -11.10 -20.96
CA ASP A 77 13.45 -9.66 -21.27
C ASP A 77 12.39 -8.91 -20.42
N VAL A 78 12.05 -9.43 -19.24
CA VAL A 78 11.01 -8.85 -18.35
C VAL A 78 11.29 -7.39 -17.95
N GLU A 79 12.54 -6.96 -17.94
CA GLU A 79 12.94 -5.56 -17.66
C GLU A 79 12.54 -4.57 -18.77
N ASN A 80 12.32 -5.05 -19.99
CA ASN A 80 11.85 -4.26 -21.14
C ASN A 80 10.34 -4.41 -21.40
N HIS A 81 9.64 -5.25 -20.63
CA HIS A 81 8.19 -5.41 -20.73
C HIS A 81 7.48 -4.08 -20.47
N ILE A 82 6.43 -3.79 -21.25
CA ILE A 82 5.65 -2.55 -21.14
C ILE A 82 4.47 -2.79 -20.19
N LEU A 83 4.46 -2.04 -19.08
CA LEU A 83 3.36 -2.01 -18.14
C LEU A 83 2.32 -0.96 -18.59
N PRO A 84 1.01 -1.29 -18.55
CA PRO A 84 -0.03 -0.36 -18.97
C PRO A 84 -0.20 0.81 -17.99
N SER A 85 -0.58 1.96 -18.54
CA SER A 85 -1.08 3.12 -17.81
C SER A 85 -2.18 2.77 -16.81
N GLN A 86 -2.29 3.56 -15.74
CA GLN A 86 -3.18 3.37 -14.59
C GLN A 86 -2.93 2.13 -13.71
N LEU A 87 -1.99 1.25 -14.06
CA LEU A 87 -1.55 0.16 -13.19
C LEU A 87 -0.87 0.71 -11.94
N PHE A 88 -1.23 0.16 -10.77
CA PHE A 88 -0.67 0.49 -9.47
C PHE A 88 0.40 -0.51 -9.10
N LEU A 89 1.53 0.01 -8.65
CA LEU A 89 2.72 -0.73 -8.28
C LEU A 89 3.14 -0.35 -6.87
N LYS A 90 3.51 -1.35 -6.08
CA LYS A 90 4.27 -1.20 -4.84
C LYS A 90 5.73 -1.05 -5.22
N VAL A 91 6.28 0.15 -5.07
CA VAL A 91 7.68 0.46 -5.40
C VAL A 91 8.53 0.36 -4.11
N PRO A 92 9.55 -0.50 -4.05
CA PRO A 92 10.40 -0.61 -2.85
C PRO A 92 11.39 0.56 -2.77
N VAL A 93 11.29 1.38 -1.72
CA VAL A 93 12.15 2.56 -1.53
C VAL A 93 12.96 2.46 -0.23
N ALA A 94 14.20 2.96 -0.28
CA ALA A 94 15.04 3.12 0.90
C ALA A 94 14.66 4.42 1.62
N CYS A 95 14.08 4.29 2.81
CA CYS A 95 13.65 5.42 3.62
C CYS A 95 14.77 5.85 4.57
N ALA A 96 15.19 7.12 4.51
CA ALA A 96 16.26 7.69 5.31
C ALA A 96 15.74 8.82 6.19
N CYS A 97 16.46 9.13 7.27
CA CYS A 97 16.19 10.34 8.04
C CYS A 97 16.97 11.52 7.44
N VAL A 98 16.25 12.54 6.96
CA VAL A 98 16.85 13.73 6.35
C VAL A 98 16.06 14.94 6.84
N ASP A 99 16.76 15.94 7.39
CA ASP A 99 16.16 17.13 8.01
C ASP A 99 15.17 16.83 9.16
N GLY A 100 15.39 15.72 9.87
CA GLY A 100 14.54 15.27 10.98
C GLY A 100 13.23 14.60 10.56
N ILE A 101 13.02 14.36 9.26
CA ILE A 101 11.84 13.69 8.70
C ILE A 101 12.25 12.48 7.86
N ARG A 102 11.44 11.42 7.90
CA ARG A 102 11.58 10.27 6.99
C ARG A 102 11.21 10.63 5.55
N LYS A 103 12.17 10.50 4.62
CA LYS A 103 11.97 10.67 3.18
C LYS A 103 12.92 9.80 2.36
N SER A 104 12.56 9.46 1.12
CA SER A 104 13.46 8.74 0.21
C SER A 104 14.50 9.71 -0.36
N ALA A 105 15.77 9.53 0.00
CA ALA A 105 16.84 10.45 -0.41
C ALA A 105 17.52 10.10 -1.75
N ALA A 106 17.26 8.91 -2.30
CA ALA A 106 17.97 8.38 -3.47
C ALA A 106 17.30 8.66 -4.83
N VAL A 107 16.06 9.14 -4.84
CA VAL A 107 15.27 9.33 -6.06
C VAL A 107 15.71 10.60 -6.78
N THR A 108 16.15 10.48 -8.03
CA THR A 108 16.60 11.61 -8.84
C THR A 108 15.90 11.60 -10.20
N TYR A 109 15.14 12.64 -10.49
CA TYR A 109 14.47 12.84 -11.77
C TYR A 109 15.32 13.71 -12.70
N LYS A 110 15.40 13.37 -13.98
CA LYS A 110 16.02 14.23 -15.00
C LYS A 110 14.92 14.92 -15.80
N THR A 111 14.90 16.24 -15.78
CA THR A 111 13.88 17.06 -16.43
C THR A 111 13.86 16.90 -17.95
N ARG A 112 12.66 16.85 -18.51
CA ARG A 112 12.34 16.74 -19.92
C ARG A 112 11.90 18.11 -20.48
N PRO A 113 11.85 18.30 -21.80
CA PRO A 113 11.28 19.51 -22.39
C PRO A 113 9.85 19.77 -21.91
N ALA A 114 9.54 21.02 -21.56
CA ALA A 114 8.26 21.47 -20.99
C ALA A 114 7.88 20.90 -19.60
N ASP A 115 8.81 20.30 -18.86
CA ASP A 115 8.57 19.96 -17.46
C ASP A 115 8.47 21.20 -16.57
N THR A 116 7.52 21.16 -15.64
CA THR A 116 7.33 22.11 -14.54
C THR A 116 7.27 21.32 -13.23
N LEU A 117 7.48 21.97 -12.08
CA LEU A 117 7.37 21.27 -10.79
C LEU A 117 5.96 20.70 -10.57
N ALA A 118 4.94 21.39 -11.10
CA ALA A 118 3.55 20.93 -11.08
C ALA A 118 3.31 19.68 -11.95
N SER A 119 3.83 19.63 -13.18
CA SER A 119 3.66 18.45 -14.05
C SER A 119 4.45 17.24 -13.55
N ILE A 120 5.65 17.45 -13.01
CA ILE A 120 6.45 16.38 -12.39
C ILE A 120 5.71 15.81 -11.15
N SER A 121 5.25 16.68 -10.26
CA SER A 121 4.50 16.30 -9.05
C SER A 121 3.20 15.55 -9.39
N ALA A 122 2.30 16.18 -10.13
CA ALA A 122 0.94 15.68 -10.32
C ALA A 122 0.85 14.55 -11.35
N ALA A 123 1.55 14.65 -12.49
CA ALA A 123 1.50 13.63 -13.53
C ALA A 123 2.57 12.56 -13.33
N VAL A 124 3.86 12.92 -13.35
CA VAL A 124 4.95 11.92 -13.38
C VAL A 124 4.99 11.09 -12.09
N TYR A 125 4.87 11.73 -10.92
CA TYR A 125 4.86 11.07 -9.61
C TYR A 125 3.47 10.87 -8.99
N ALA A 126 2.40 11.04 -9.78
CA ALA A 126 1.01 10.76 -9.39
C ALA A 126 0.58 11.42 -8.05
N GLY A 127 1.06 12.64 -7.77
CA GLY A 127 0.70 13.42 -6.58
C GLY A 127 1.38 13.03 -5.27
N ILE A 128 2.26 12.02 -5.25
CA ILE A 128 2.87 11.55 -3.99
C ILE A 128 3.88 12.53 -3.37
N VAL A 129 4.31 13.55 -4.11
CA VAL A 129 5.24 14.59 -3.67
C VAL A 129 4.77 15.92 -4.23
N SER A 130 4.77 16.98 -3.43
CA SER A 130 4.29 18.30 -3.86
C SER A 130 5.34 19.09 -4.65
N PRO A 131 4.94 20.09 -5.46
CA PRO A 131 5.90 20.97 -6.15
C PRO A 131 6.84 21.69 -5.19
N ASP A 132 6.31 22.10 -4.02
CA ASP A 132 7.09 22.74 -2.97
C ASP A 132 8.12 21.79 -2.36
N GLN A 133 7.76 20.54 -2.07
CA GLN A 133 8.70 19.52 -1.58
C GLN A 133 9.84 19.26 -2.57
N ILE A 134 9.57 19.26 -3.88
CA ILE A 134 10.62 19.15 -4.90
C ILE A 134 11.51 20.40 -4.88
N ARG A 135 10.93 21.61 -4.86
CA ARG A 135 11.71 22.87 -4.83
C ARG A 135 12.62 22.93 -3.61
N ASP A 136 12.06 22.69 -2.43
CA ASP A 136 12.75 22.86 -1.14
C ASP A 136 13.86 21.81 -0.95
N ALA A 137 13.76 20.64 -1.60
CA ALA A 137 14.83 19.64 -1.66
C ALA A 137 15.94 19.96 -2.68
N ASN A 138 15.77 20.97 -3.53
CA ASN A 138 16.73 21.35 -4.57
C ASN A 138 17.18 22.83 -4.46
N PRO A 139 17.69 23.28 -3.30
CA PRO A 139 18.03 24.70 -3.07
C PRO A 139 19.18 25.23 -3.95
N ASN A 140 19.94 24.34 -4.59
CA ASN A 140 21.03 24.67 -5.51
C ASN A 140 20.62 24.65 -6.99
N ALA A 141 19.40 24.19 -7.30
CA ALA A 141 18.85 24.30 -8.64
C ALA A 141 18.20 25.68 -8.78
N ASP A 142 18.44 26.38 -9.89
CA ASP A 142 17.76 27.64 -10.18
C ASP A 142 16.30 27.37 -10.55
N LEU A 143 15.46 27.26 -9.52
CA LEU A 143 14.01 27.02 -9.57
C LEU A 143 13.24 28.30 -9.23
N SER A 144 13.86 29.46 -9.48
CA SER A 144 13.32 30.79 -9.16
C SER A 144 12.01 31.08 -9.90
N ASP A 145 11.83 30.51 -11.10
CA ASP A 145 10.55 30.46 -11.82
C ASP A 145 10.07 28.99 -11.92
N PRO A 146 8.99 28.60 -11.22
CA PRO A 146 8.42 27.24 -11.31
C PRO A 146 7.96 26.83 -12.72
N SER A 147 7.83 27.80 -13.63
CA SER A 147 7.35 27.65 -15.01
C SER A 147 8.45 27.26 -16.01
N VAL A 148 9.72 27.44 -15.66
CA VAL A 148 10.86 27.27 -16.57
C VAL A 148 11.96 26.47 -15.89
N ILE A 149 11.99 25.15 -16.12
CA ILE A 149 13.07 24.28 -15.65
C ILE A 149 13.95 23.90 -16.83
N ALA A 150 15.26 24.09 -16.70
CA ALA A 150 16.21 23.70 -17.74
C ALA A 150 16.21 22.18 -17.96
N VAL A 151 16.23 21.74 -19.23
CA VAL A 151 16.18 20.32 -19.61
C VAL A 151 17.46 19.59 -19.18
N GLY A 152 17.32 18.37 -18.68
CA GLY A 152 18.41 17.53 -18.19
C GLY A 152 18.88 17.88 -16.77
N THR A 153 18.24 18.83 -16.09
CA THR A 153 18.51 19.16 -14.69
C THR A 153 18.17 17.96 -13.81
N PRO A 154 19.10 17.45 -12.99
CA PRO A 154 18.81 16.43 -12.00
C PRO A 154 18.12 17.08 -10.79
N LEU A 155 16.88 16.68 -10.51
CA LEU A 155 16.11 17.08 -9.35
C LEU A 155 16.02 15.91 -8.36
N ALA A 156 16.42 16.12 -7.12
CA ALA A 156 16.12 15.21 -6.03
C ALA A 156 14.61 15.20 -5.76
N VAL A 157 14.01 14.02 -5.64
CA VAL A 157 12.55 13.88 -5.43
C VAL A 157 12.30 13.23 -4.06
N PRO A 158 11.96 14.02 -3.02
CA PRO A 158 11.81 13.50 -1.66
C PRO A 158 10.45 12.83 -1.47
N LEU A 159 10.32 11.57 -1.87
CA LEU A 159 9.07 10.84 -1.64
C LEU A 159 8.83 10.65 -0.14
N PRO A 160 7.60 10.88 0.35
CA PRO A 160 7.23 10.58 1.73
C PRO A 160 7.30 9.07 1.94
N CYS A 161 7.92 8.67 3.05
CA CYS A 161 7.99 7.27 3.46
C CYS A 161 7.97 7.21 4.98
N THR A 162 7.49 6.08 5.51
CA THR A 162 7.51 5.78 6.94
C THR A 162 7.97 4.34 7.14
N CYS A 163 8.40 4.03 8.36
CA CYS A 163 8.92 2.73 8.72
C CYS A 163 8.42 2.28 10.11
N PHE A 164 8.29 3.20 11.07
CA PHE A 164 7.93 2.91 12.46
C PHE A 164 8.69 1.69 13.04
N ASN A 165 10.01 1.64 12.82
CA ASN A 165 10.91 0.52 13.18
C ASN A 165 10.55 -0.85 12.55
N ASN A 166 9.86 -0.84 11.41
CA ASN A 166 9.36 -2.01 10.69
C ASN A 166 8.51 -2.96 11.55
N SER A 167 7.74 -2.38 12.48
CA SER A 167 6.88 -3.11 13.40
C SER A 167 5.56 -2.38 13.62
N ASP A 168 4.45 -3.06 13.37
CA ASP A 168 3.12 -2.65 13.78
C ASP A 168 2.62 -3.56 14.92
N ASN A 169 2.09 -3.01 16.01
CA ASN A 169 1.56 -3.79 17.15
C ASN A 169 2.49 -4.93 17.64
N ASN A 170 3.81 -4.65 17.67
CA ASN A 170 4.91 -5.60 17.95
C ASN A 170 5.08 -6.78 16.96
N LEU A 171 4.51 -6.68 15.76
CA LEU A 171 4.60 -7.64 14.67
C LEU A 171 5.34 -7.02 13.47
N PRO A 172 6.14 -7.78 12.70
CA PRO A 172 6.85 -7.24 11.55
C PRO A 172 5.89 -6.62 10.52
N ALA A 173 6.22 -5.40 10.11
CA ALA A 173 5.45 -4.63 9.14
C ALA A 173 6.34 -3.81 8.20
N VAL A 174 5.84 -3.55 7.00
CA VAL A 174 6.41 -2.58 6.06
C VAL A 174 5.32 -1.59 5.73
N TYR A 175 5.62 -0.30 5.85
CA TYR A 175 4.65 0.75 5.55
C TYR A 175 4.72 1.15 4.08
N MET A 176 3.56 1.37 3.48
CA MET A 176 3.43 1.86 2.13
C MET A 176 2.78 3.24 2.13
N SER A 177 3.45 4.25 1.57
CA SER A 177 2.83 5.55 1.29
C SER A 177 1.84 5.41 0.13
N TYR A 178 0.55 5.68 0.37
CA TYR A 178 -0.54 5.52 -0.58
C TYR A 178 -1.26 6.84 -0.80
N VAL A 179 -1.32 7.31 -2.05
CA VAL A 179 -2.13 8.46 -2.44
C VAL A 179 -3.59 8.01 -2.59
N VAL A 180 -4.47 8.58 -1.77
CA VAL A 180 -5.92 8.35 -1.79
C VAL A 180 -6.51 8.90 -3.07
N LYS A 181 -7.42 8.13 -3.68
CA LYS A 181 -8.20 8.55 -4.86
C LYS A 181 -9.63 8.92 -4.46
N ASP A 182 -10.29 9.78 -5.24
CA ASP A 182 -11.72 10.16 -5.10
C ASP A 182 -12.68 8.99 -4.82
N VAL A 183 -12.40 7.80 -5.35
CA VAL A 183 -13.23 6.59 -5.21
C VAL A 183 -12.90 5.73 -3.99
N ASP A 184 -11.82 6.01 -3.28
CA ASP A 184 -11.40 5.23 -2.13
C ASP A 184 -12.19 5.61 -0.87
N THR A 185 -12.32 4.63 0.02
CA THR A 185 -12.84 4.82 1.39
C THR A 185 -11.86 4.18 2.36
N LEU A 186 -11.76 4.68 3.59
CA LEU A 186 -10.78 4.15 4.55
C LEU A 186 -11.03 2.66 4.87
N SER A 187 -12.29 2.23 4.86
CA SER A 187 -12.69 0.81 4.95
C SER A 187 -12.31 0.00 3.71
N GLY A 188 -12.49 0.55 2.50
CA GLY A 188 -12.06 -0.10 1.25
C GLY A 188 -10.54 -0.28 1.18
N ILE A 189 -9.77 0.73 1.60
CA ILE A 189 -8.30 0.66 1.72
C ILE A 189 -7.90 -0.39 2.76
N ALA A 190 -8.51 -0.38 3.95
CA ALA A 190 -8.23 -1.36 5.00
C ALA A 190 -8.47 -2.81 4.51
N ALA A 191 -9.62 -3.05 3.86
CA ALA A 191 -9.95 -4.35 3.28
C ALA A 191 -8.98 -4.78 2.17
N ARG A 192 -8.60 -3.86 1.26
CA ARG A 192 -7.65 -4.13 0.15
C ARG A 192 -6.28 -4.58 0.66
N TYR A 193 -5.81 -4.01 1.76
CA TYR A 193 -4.47 -4.28 2.30
C TYR A 193 -4.44 -5.18 3.54
N VAL A 194 -5.58 -5.77 3.92
CA VAL A 194 -5.72 -6.71 5.06
C VAL A 194 -5.23 -6.10 6.39
N THR A 195 -5.62 -4.83 6.62
CA THR A 195 -5.48 -4.11 7.89
C THR A 195 -6.89 -3.70 8.38
N THR A 196 -6.99 -2.94 9.48
CA THR A 196 -8.26 -2.46 10.03
C THR A 196 -8.39 -0.93 9.91
N VAL A 197 -9.62 -0.43 9.89
CA VAL A 197 -9.87 1.03 9.89
C VAL A 197 -9.25 1.70 11.12
N SER A 198 -9.37 1.08 12.29
CA SER A 198 -8.78 1.60 13.53
C SER A 198 -7.25 1.67 13.47
N ASP A 199 -6.61 0.65 12.89
CA ASP A 199 -5.17 0.61 12.70
C ASP A 199 -4.69 1.71 11.72
N LEU A 200 -5.38 1.85 10.57
CA LEU A 200 -5.12 2.97 9.65
C LEU A 200 -5.30 4.34 10.32
N MET A 201 -6.36 4.53 11.11
CA MET A 201 -6.59 5.79 11.83
C MET A 201 -5.48 6.06 12.84
N ASN A 202 -5.03 5.05 13.58
CA ASN A 202 -3.95 5.17 14.57
C ASN A 202 -2.61 5.54 13.91
N VAL A 203 -2.20 4.78 12.88
CA VAL A 203 -0.94 4.99 12.14
C VAL A 203 -0.88 6.37 11.48
N ASN A 204 -2.02 6.87 11.00
CA ASN A 204 -2.12 8.14 10.27
C ASN A 204 -2.63 9.31 11.13
N ALA A 205 -2.73 9.13 12.45
CA ALA A 205 -3.24 10.11 13.40
C ALA A 205 -4.59 10.75 13.01
N LEU A 206 -5.49 9.97 12.38
CA LEU A 206 -6.78 10.44 11.90
C LEU A 206 -7.82 10.46 13.05
N SER A 207 -8.47 11.60 13.26
CA SER A 207 -9.55 11.75 14.23
C SER A 207 -10.90 11.20 13.74
N THR A 208 -11.10 11.11 12.43
CA THR A 208 -12.28 10.55 11.76
C THR A 208 -11.85 9.62 10.62
N ALA A 209 -12.76 8.78 10.13
CA ALA A 209 -12.50 7.93 8.96
C ALA A 209 -12.59 8.69 7.61
N GLU A 210 -12.64 10.03 7.65
CA GLU A 210 -12.75 10.88 6.47
C GLU A 210 -11.38 11.13 5.83
N ILE A 211 -11.25 10.68 4.60
CA ILE A 211 -10.09 10.87 3.72
C ILE A 211 -10.52 11.63 2.47
N LYS A 212 -9.58 12.32 1.83
CA LYS A 212 -9.80 13.09 0.59
C LYS A 212 -8.86 12.63 -0.51
N ASP A 213 -9.26 12.84 -1.75
CA ASP A 213 -8.36 12.70 -2.91
C ASP A 213 -7.07 13.50 -2.68
N GLY A 214 -5.93 12.87 -2.99
CA GLY A 214 -4.60 13.40 -2.74
C GLY A 214 -4.04 13.19 -1.33
N ASP A 215 -4.83 12.82 -0.32
CA ASP A 215 -4.30 12.48 1.02
C ASP A 215 -3.29 11.32 0.91
N ILE A 216 -2.15 11.41 1.61
CA ILE A 216 -1.08 10.41 1.59
C ILE A 216 -1.06 9.63 2.90
N LEU A 217 -1.55 8.40 2.86
CA LEU A 217 -1.63 7.51 4.03
C LEU A 217 -0.44 6.55 4.07
N ALA A 218 0.14 6.37 5.26
CA ALA A 218 0.99 5.24 5.57
C ALA A 218 0.11 4.00 5.85
N ILE A 219 0.17 3.02 4.96
CA ILE A 219 -0.56 1.75 5.08
C ILE A 219 0.38 0.70 5.71
N PRO A 220 0.09 0.18 6.93
CA PRO A 220 0.83 -0.92 7.51
C PRO A 220 0.53 -2.22 6.73
N LEU A 221 1.55 -2.82 6.14
CA LEU A 221 1.46 -4.15 5.53
C LEU A 221 2.16 -5.15 6.46
N SER A 222 1.41 -6.13 6.96
CA SER A 222 2.00 -7.25 7.71
C SER A 222 3.09 -7.92 6.86
N ALA A 223 4.19 -8.32 7.50
CA ALA A 223 5.39 -8.76 6.80
C ALA A 223 6.09 -9.95 7.50
N CYS A 224 7.06 -10.54 6.81
CA CYS A 224 7.96 -11.55 7.34
C CYS A 224 9.34 -10.90 7.54
N ALA A 225 9.77 -10.72 8.79
CA ALA A 225 11.14 -10.33 9.09
C ALA A 225 12.10 -11.52 8.93
N SER A 226 13.29 -11.24 8.40
CA SER A 226 14.40 -12.18 8.41
C SER A 226 15.08 -12.21 9.79
N ASN A 227 15.73 -13.33 10.11
CA ASN A 227 16.59 -13.46 11.30
C ASN A 227 18.07 -13.51 10.88
N LEU A 228 18.50 -12.52 10.09
CA LEU A 228 19.85 -12.46 9.55
C LEU A 228 20.85 -11.86 10.56
N PRO A 229 22.15 -12.25 10.51
CA PRO A 229 23.16 -11.68 11.39
C PRO A 229 23.38 -10.17 11.14
N LYS A 230 23.68 -9.40 12.19
CA LYS A 230 23.91 -7.94 12.11
C LYS A 230 25.08 -7.50 11.22
N TYR A 231 26.01 -8.41 10.93
CA TYR A 231 27.14 -8.16 10.01
C TYR A 231 26.78 -8.45 8.54
N SER A 232 25.56 -8.91 8.27
CA SER A 232 25.07 -9.15 6.92
C SER A 232 24.72 -7.83 6.23
N SER A 233 25.07 -7.71 4.95
CA SER A 233 24.74 -6.52 4.13
C SER A 233 23.23 -6.32 3.94
N ASP A 234 22.45 -7.40 4.07
CA ASP A 234 20.99 -7.44 4.03
C ASP A 234 20.34 -7.69 5.41
N TYR A 235 21.06 -7.37 6.49
CA TYR A 235 20.48 -7.34 7.83
C TYR A 235 19.24 -6.42 7.86
N GLY A 236 18.17 -6.89 8.49
CA GLY A 236 16.89 -6.18 8.52
C GLY A 236 16.02 -6.39 7.27
N LEU A 237 16.39 -7.30 6.36
CA LEU A 237 15.50 -7.75 5.28
C LEU A 237 14.14 -8.15 5.85
N VAL A 238 13.08 -7.49 5.36
CA VAL A 238 11.68 -7.74 5.71
C VAL A 238 10.87 -7.68 4.43
N VAL A 239 9.96 -8.65 4.24
CA VAL A 239 9.20 -8.81 3.00
C VAL A 239 7.70 -8.72 3.31
N PRO A 240 6.94 -7.80 2.68
CA PRO A 240 5.49 -7.72 2.84
C PRO A 240 4.78 -9.04 2.54
N ASN A 241 3.72 -9.33 3.27
CA ASN A 241 2.87 -10.51 3.04
C ASN A 241 2.29 -10.47 1.63
N GLY A 242 2.38 -11.61 0.93
CA GLY A 242 1.94 -11.75 -0.45
C GLY A 242 2.93 -11.15 -1.48
N SER A 243 4.17 -10.83 -1.09
CA SER A 243 5.22 -10.39 -2.02
C SER A 243 6.55 -11.13 -1.83
N TYR A 244 7.50 -10.78 -2.70
CA TYR A 244 8.85 -11.28 -2.73
C TYR A 244 9.87 -10.13 -2.58
N ALA A 245 11.12 -10.48 -2.28
CA ALA A 245 12.27 -9.60 -2.40
C ALA A 245 13.47 -10.39 -2.93
N ILE A 246 14.42 -9.68 -3.53
CA ILE A 246 15.69 -10.24 -4.01
C ILE A 246 16.84 -9.71 -3.14
N THR A 247 17.82 -10.56 -2.85
CA THR A 247 19.03 -10.20 -2.09
C THR A 247 20.26 -10.93 -2.66
N ALA A 248 21.43 -10.69 -2.06
CA ALA A 248 22.71 -11.31 -2.39
C ALA A 248 23.12 -11.16 -3.87
N GLY A 249 22.96 -9.97 -4.46
CA GLY A 249 23.35 -9.72 -5.85
C GLY A 249 22.52 -10.50 -6.87
N HIS A 250 21.20 -10.56 -6.67
CA HIS A 250 20.22 -11.29 -7.48
C HIS A 250 20.32 -12.82 -7.43
N CYS A 251 20.96 -13.35 -6.39
CA CYS A 251 21.14 -14.78 -6.20
C CYS A 251 20.09 -15.45 -5.31
N VAL A 252 19.50 -14.72 -4.35
CA VAL A 252 18.57 -15.30 -3.37
C VAL A 252 17.24 -14.55 -3.43
N GLN A 253 16.17 -15.27 -3.74
CA GLN A 253 14.80 -14.77 -3.72
C GLN A 253 14.12 -15.20 -2.41
N CYS A 254 13.64 -14.21 -1.65
CA CYS A 254 12.90 -14.40 -0.42
C CYS A 254 11.42 -14.05 -0.60
N SER A 255 10.56 -14.67 0.20
CA SER A 255 9.10 -14.61 0.06
C SER A 255 8.41 -14.61 1.41
N CYS A 256 7.29 -13.88 1.51
CA CYS A 256 6.40 -13.91 2.67
C CYS A 256 5.03 -14.45 2.25
N GLY A 257 4.82 -15.76 2.47
CA GLY A 257 3.59 -16.45 2.09
C GLY A 257 2.39 -16.15 3.00
N PRO A 258 1.16 -16.26 2.48
CA PRO A 258 -0.05 -16.02 3.25
C PRO A 258 -0.13 -16.95 4.47
N GLY A 259 -0.53 -16.40 5.62
CA GLY A 259 -0.65 -17.15 6.87
C GLY A 259 0.68 -17.53 7.55
N SER A 260 1.82 -17.28 6.90
CA SER A 260 3.16 -17.41 7.49
C SER A 260 3.65 -16.06 8.02
N ARG A 261 4.47 -16.11 9.08
CA ARG A 261 5.28 -14.98 9.56
C ARG A 261 6.78 -15.24 9.44
N THR A 262 7.17 -16.39 8.87
CA THR A 262 8.57 -16.77 8.67
C THR A 262 8.96 -16.54 7.22
N LEU A 263 10.04 -15.79 7.01
CA LEU A 263 10.57 -15.55 5.68
C LEU A 263 11.13 -16.86 5.09
N TYR A 264 10.70 -17.22 3.88
CA TYR A 264 11.27 -18.34 3.13
C TYR A 264 12.14 -17.81 2.00
N CYS A 265 13.37 -18.31 1.88
CA CYS A 265 14.32 -17.92 0.83
C CYS A 265 14.81 -19.15 0.05
N GLN A 266 15.06 -18.95 -1.24
CA GLN A 266 15.54 -19.97 -2.19
C GLN A 266 16.48 -19.33 -3.23
N PRO A 267 17.27 -20.12 -3.99
CA PRO A 267 17.96 -19.64 -5.18
C PRO A 267 17.00 -18.91 -6.14
N ALA A 268 17.41 -17.74 -6.62
CA ALA A 268 16.64 -16.98 -7.60
C ALA A 268 16.71 -17.62 -8.99
N PRO A 269 15.66 -17.51 -9.84
CA PRO A 269 15.65 -18.10 -11.17
C PRO A 269 16.66 -17.46 -12.14
N LEU A 270 17.13 -16.24 -11.84
CA LEU A 270 18.09 -15.47 -12.65
C LEU A 270 19.57 -15.70 -12.27
N ALA A 271 19.86 -16.69 -11.42
CA ALA A 271 21.17 -16.92 -10.80
C ALA A 271 22.26 -17.45 -11.76
N VAL A 272 22.80 -16.60 -12.65
CA VAL A 272 23.83 -16.98 -13.64
C VAL A 272 25.27 -17.02 -13.10
N SER A 273 25.58 -16.35 -11.98
CA SER A 273 26.95 -16.20 -11.46
C SER A 273 27.01 -16.07 -9.94
N CYS A 274 26.37 -17.01 -9.25
CA CYS A 274 26.22 -16.98 -7.79
C CYS A 274 27.23 -17.87 -7.05
N SER A 275 27.58 -17.47 -5.82
CA SER A 275 28.33 -18.34 -4.91
C SER A 275 27.47 -19.52 -4.43
N SER A 276 28.10 -20.56 -3.87
CA SER A 276 27.38 -21.79 -3.50
C SER A 276 26.28 -21.53 -2.47
N MET A 277 25.07 -21.99 -2.79
CA MET A 277 23.88 -21.94 -1.93
C MET A 277 23.61 -23.28 -1.22
N GLN A 278 24.62 -24.17 -1.18
CA GLN A 278 24.54 -25.48 -0.55
C GLN A 278 24.94 -25.39 0.93
N CYS A 279 24.15 -25.99 1.81
CA CYS A 279 24.50 -26.09 3.23
C CYS A 279 25.71 -27.00 3.45
N ARG A 280 26.65 -26.56 4.29
CA ARG A 280 27.84 -27.35 4.68
C ARG A 280 27.43 -28.73 5.22
N TYR A 281 28.19 -29.75 4.82
CA TYR A 281 28.00 -31.15 5.21
C TYR A 281 26.64 -31.77 4.81
N SER A 282 25.97 -31.20 3.80
CA SER A 282 24.68 -31.67 3.30
C SER A 282 24.54 -31.44 1.79
N ASN A 283 23.63 -32.16 1.14
CA ASN A 283 23.24 -31.94 -0.26
C ASN A 283 22.02 -31.00 -0.38
N LEU A 284 21.58 -30.39 0.73
CA LEU A 284 20.47 -29.44 0.73
C LEU A 284 20.93 -28.05 0.31
N MET A 285 20.22 -27.48 -0.67
CA MET A 285 20.32 -26.07 -1.07
C MET A 285 19.42 -25.21 -0.18
N ILE A 286 19.71 -23.91 -0.09
CA ILE A 286 18.85 -22.92 0.59
C ILE A 286 17.38 -23.09 0.15
N GLY A 287 16.47 -23.15 1.12
CA GLY A 287 15.04 -23.40 0.92
C GLY A 287 14.64 -24.88 1.05
N ASN A 288 15.55 -25.83 0.80
CA ASN A 288 15.21 -27.24 0.94
C ASN A 288 14.96 -27.62 2.41
N ILE A 289 13.84 -28.31 2.64
CA ILE A 289 13.45 -28.90 3.92
C ILE A 289 13.20 -30.39 3.67
N THR A 290 13.85 -31.27 4.44
CA THR A 290 13.51 -32.68 4.51
C THR A 290 12.80 -32.98 5.83
N ALA A 291 11.80 -33.85 5.79
CA ALA A 291 11.04 -34.29 6.95
C ALA A 291 11.12 -35.81 7.08
N GLN A 292 11.65 -36.30 8.18
CA GLN A 292 11.68 -37.72 8.52
C GLN A 292 10.67 -37.99 9.66
N PRO A 293 9.64 -38.81 9.45
CA PRO A 293 8.69 -39.14 10.51
C PRO A 293 9.39 -39.94 11.62
N SER A 294 9.01 -39.68 12.86
CA SER A 294 9.49 -40.37 14.06
C SER A 294 8.33 -40.64 15.04
N SER A 295 8.56 -41.44 16.07
CA SER A 295 7.55 -41.71 17.11
C SER A 295 7.13 -40.45 17.90
N GLY A 296 7.93 -39.38 17.86
CA GLY A 296 7.65 -38.10 18.54
C GLY A 296 7.16 -36.97 17.61
N GLY A 297 6.89 -37.24 16.33
CA GLY A 297 6.51 -36.24 15.34
C GLY A 297 7.35 -36.36 14.07
N CYS A 298 7.99 -35.27 13.64
CA CYS A 298 8.83 -35.25 12.46
C CYS A 298 10.17 -34.55 12.75
N ASN A 299 11.27 -35.24 12.47
CA ASN A 299 12.61 -34.67 12.49
C ASN A 299 12.83 -33.92 11.18
N LEU A 300 12.98 -32.60 11.27
CA LEU A 300 13.11 -31.70 10.13
C LEU A 300 14.56 -31.29 9.99
N THR A 301 15.11 -31.40 8.79
CA THR A 301 16.40 -30.78 8.44
C THR A 301 16.17 -29.76 7.34
N SER A 302 16.46 -28.49 7.63
CA SER A 302 16.28 -27.38 6.72
C SER A 302 17.61 -26.68 6.43
N CYS A 303 17.85 -26.34 5.17
CA CYS A 303 18.92 -25.41 4.79
C CYS A 303 18.33 -23.99 4.67
N SER A 304 18.63 -23.13 5.63
CA SER A 304 18.16 -21.73 5.63
C SER A 304 19.23 -20.78 5.10
N TYR A 305 18.76 -19.65 4.57
CA TYR A 305 19.63 -18.53 4.24
C TYR A 305 20.13 -17.83 5.51
N ASN A 306 21.41 -17.45 5.53
CA ASN A 306 22.10 -16.85 6.68
C ASN A 306 22.86 -15.57 6.29
N GLY A 307 22.40 -14.87 5.24
CA GLY A 307 22.83 -13.52 4.90
C GLY A 307 23.93 -13.44 3.83
N PHE A 308 24.18 -12.23 3.34
CA PHE A 308 25.21 -11.93 2.34
C PHE A 308 26.37 -11.13 2.95
N VAL A 309 27.59 -11.70 2.90
CA VAL A 309 28.80 -11.13 3.50
C VAL A 309 29.94 -11.22 2.51
N ASN A 310 30.56 -10.08 2.17
CA ASN A 310 31.75 -10.01 1.30
C ASN A 310 31.63 -10.82 -0.02
N GLY A 311 30.49 -10.71 -0.71
CA GLY A 311 30.22 -11.44 -1.96
C GLY A 311 29.83 -12.92 -1.80
N SER A 312 29.82 -13.45 -0.57
CA SER A 312 29.51 -14.84 -0.27
C SER A 312 28.12 -15.00 0.35
N ILE A 313 27.38 -16.01 -0.14
CA ILE A 313 26.07 -16.40 0.40
C ILE A 313 26.26 -17.29 1.61
N GLY A 314 25.76 -16.86 2.77
CA GLY A 314 25.69 -17.65 3.98
C GLY A 314 24.51 -18.61 3.96
N SER A 315 24.75 -19.86 4.37
CA SER A 315 23.72 -20.88 4.53
C SER A 315 23.88 -21.57 5.89
N THR A 316 22.78 -21.93 6.55
CA THR A 316 22.79 -22.62 7.84
C THR A 316 21.94 -23.89 7.78
N LEU A 317 22.55 -25.03 8.14
CA LEU A 317 21.84 -26.29 8.29
C LEU A 317 21.27 -26.36 9.71
N SER A 318 19.95 -26.50 9.84
CA SER A 318 19.27 -26.68 11.13
C SER A 318 18.52 -28.00 11.15
N THR A 319 18.62 -28.75 12.24
CA THR A 319 17.87 -29.99 12.47
C THR A 319 17.09 -29.89 13.78
N TYR A 320 15.78 -30.12 13.75
CA TYR A 320 14.89 -29.98 14.90
C TYR A 320 13.67 -30.90 14.81
N LEU A 321 13.15 -31.32 15.96
CA LEU A 321 11.95 -32.16 16.06
C LEU A 321 10.70 -31.29 16.21
N GLN A 322 9.70 -31.51 15.36
CA GLN A 322 8.39 -30.84 15.46
C GLN A 322 7.27 -31.87 15.69
N PRO A 323 6.32 -31.66 16.63
CA PRO A 323 5.25 -32.62 16.93
C PRO A 323 4.31 -32.95 15.76
N ARG A 324 4.27 -32.10 14.74
CA ARG A 324 3.55 -32.31 13.48
C ARG A 324 4.50 -32.00 12.33
N CYS A 325 4.50 -32.83 11.29
CA CYS A 325 5.16 -32.48 10.03
C CYS A 325 4.58 -31.16 9.48
N PRO A 326 5.41 -30.29 8.89
CA PRO A 326 4.93 -29.11 8.19
C PRO A 326 4.12 -29.54 6.97
N GLY A 327 3.09 -28.75 6.65
CA GLY A 327 2.39 -28.88 5.37
C GLY A 327 3.25 -28.41 4.19
N PRO A 328 2.74 -28.48 2.95
CA PRO A 328 3.39 -27.84 1.81
C PRO A 328 3.57 -26.34 2.10
N GLN A 329 4.75 -25.80 1.78
CA GLN A 329 5.03 -24.38 1.91
C GLN A 329 4.07 -23.58 1.01
N GLN A 330 3.46 -22.54 1.58
CA GLN A 330 2.58 -21.65 0.84
C GLN A 330 3.38 -20.46 0.34
N PHE A 331 3.38 -20.26 -0.98
CA PHE A 331 4.04 -19.13 -1.64
C PHE A 331 2.99 -18.12 -2.09
N PRO A 332 3.33 -16.81 -2.15
CA PRO A 332 2.51 -15.86 -2.90
C PRO A 332 2.36 -16.33 -4.35
N THR A 333 1.18 -16.18 -4.93
CA THR A 333 0.97 -16.53 -6.34
C THR A 333 1.71 -15.54 -7.23
N LEU A 334 2.71 -16.00 -7.98
CA LEU A 334 3.33 -15.20 -9.03
C LEU A 334 2.33 -14.96 -10.17
N ILE A 335 2.34 -13.74 -10.71
CA ILE A 335 1.46 -13.27 -11.79
C ILE A 335 2.34 -12.94 -13.00
N ALA A 336 1.89 -13.27 -14.21
CA ALA A 336 2.58 -12.81 -15.41
C ALA A 336 2.61 -11.26 -15.48
N PRO A 337 3.65 -10.65 -16.07
CA PRO A 337 3.71 -9.20 -16.29
C PRO A 337 2.43 -8.70 -17.00
N PRO A 338 1.69 -7.75 -16.41
CA PRO A 338 0.41 -7.33 -16.95
C PRO A 338 0.59 -6.59 -18.28
N THR A 339 -0.25 -6.94 -19.25
CA THR A 339 -0.40 -6.25 -20.55
C THR A 339 -1.67 -5.41 -20.63
N SER A 340 -2.56 -5.54 -19.64
CA SER A 340 -3.82 -4.83 -19.51
C SER A 340 -4.14 -4.60 -18.03
N LEU A 341 -5.05 -3.68 -17.75
CA LEU A 341 -5.51 -3.43 -16.37
C LEU A 341 -6.29 -4.64 -15.83
N PRO A 342 -6.11 -5.03 -14.56
CA PRO A 342 -6.93 -6.06 -13.93
C PRO A 342 -8.40 -5.59 -13.79
N ASP A 343 -9.37 -6.44 -14.12
CA ASP A 343 -10.81 -6.12 -13.99
C ASP A 343 -11.22 -5.67 -12.58
N SER A 344 -10.48 -6.10 -11.55
CA SER A 344 -10.70 -5.74 -10.14
C SER A 344 -10.51 -4.25 -9.83
N TYR A 345 -9.96 -3.45 -10.75
CA TYR A 345 -9.75 -2.01 -10.55
C TYR A 345 -11.03 -1.19 -10.53
N PHE A 346 -12.07 -1.66 -11.24
CA PHE A 346 -13.39 -1.03 -11.31
C PHE A 346 -14.40 -1.73 -10.41
N ALA A 347 -13.98 -2.75 -9.65
CA ALA A 347 -14.84 -3.43 -8.69
C ALA A 347 -15.11 -2.49 -7.49
N PRO A 348 -16.37 -2.17 -7.17
CA PRO A 348 -16.71 -1.42 -5.97
C PRO A 348 -16.16 -2.14 -4.73
N ALA A 349 -15.71 -1.38 -3.73
CA ALA A 349 -15.28 -1.94 -2.46
C ALA A 349 -16.41 -2.83 -1.88
N PRO A 350 -16.11 -4.05 -1.40
CA PRO A 350 -17.13 -4.93 -0.85
C PRO A 350 -17.83 -4.24 0.33
N SER A 351 -19.16 -4.35 0.37
CA SER A 351 -19.97 -3.77 1.43
C SER A 351 -19.47 -4.21 2.80
N PRO A 352 -19.39 -3.33 3.81
CA PRO A 352 -18.93 -3.71 5.14
C PRO A 352 -19.87 -4.77 5.74
N SER A 353 -19.35 -5.98 5.93
CA SER A 353 -20.09 -7.07 6.57
C SER A 353 -20.12 -6.85 8.08
N GLU A 354 -21.31 -6.72 8.66
CA GLU A 354 -21.49 -6.69 10.11
C GLU A 354 -20.95 -7.98 10.77
N ALA A 355 -20.25 -7.80 11.89
CA ALA A 355 -19.69 -8.90 12.67
C ALA A 355 -20.80 -9.63 13.45
N GLY A 356 -21.50 -10.57 12.80
CA GLY A 356 -22.66 -11.23 13.40
C GLY A 356 -23.29 -12.38 12.61
N GLY A 357 -22.52 -13.21 11.91
CA GLY A 357 -23.06 -14.33 11.14
C GLY A 357 -22.11 -15.54 11.03
N ILE A 358 -22.56 -16.71 11.49
CA ILE A 358 -21.83 -17.97 11.35
C ILE A 358 -21.80 -18.37 9.85
N PRO A 359 -20.64 -18.62 9.23
CA PRO A 359 -20.58 -19.02 7.83
C PRO A 359 -21.10 -20.45 7.63
N SER A 360 -22.34 -20.58 7.14
CA SER A 360 -22.87 -21.86 6.67
C SER A 360 -22.31 -22.18 5.27
N THR A 361 -21.30 -23.03 5.19
CA THR A 361 -20.66 -23.47 3.95
C THR A 361 -21.51 -24.51 3.21
N ASN A 362 -22.46 -24.05 2.38
CA ASN A 362 -23.10 -24.89 1.36
C ASN A 362 -22.46 -24.65 -0.02
N PRO A 363 -21.65 -25.57 -0.56
CA PRO A 363 -21.08 -25.42 -1.90
C PRO A 363 -22.17 -25.59 -2.96
N LYS A 364 -22.37 -24.58 -3.80
CA LYS A 364 -23.23 -24.67 -4.99
C LYS A 364 -22.58 -25.60 -6.01
N SER A 365 -23.08 -26.82 -6.11
CA SER A 365 -22.77 -27.72 -7.22
C SER A 365 -23.36 -27.17 -8.52
N VAL A 366 -22.55 -27.07 -9.57
CA VAL A 366 -22.97 -26.71 -10.93
C VAL A 366 -23.17 -28.00 -11.71
N VAL A 367 -24.38 -28.21 -12.24
CA VAL A 367 -24.71 -29.32 -13.15
C VAL A 367 -25.33 -28.75 -14.43
N PRO A 368 -24.95 -29.19 -15.65
CA PRO A 368 -25.42 -28.60 -16.90
C PRO A 368 -26.87 -29.00 -17.23
N SER A 369 -27.62 -28.11 -17.88
CA SER A 369 -29.01 -28.37 -18.31
C SER A 369 -29.10 -29.10 -19.65
N THR A 370 -29.85 -30.20 -19.70
CA THR A 370 -30.41 -30.79 -20.93
C THR A 370 -31.79 -31.41 -20.63
N GLY A 371 -32.72 -31.39 -21.60
CA GLY A 371 -33.81 -32.39 -21.69
C GLY A 371 -35.22 -32.08 -21.13
N VAL A 372 -36.03 -31.34 -21.91
CA VAL A 372 -37.43 -31.66 -22.30
C VAL A 372 -38.42 -32.35 -21.32
N ALA A 373 -39.34 -31.52 -20.78
CA ALA A 373 -40.82 -31.62 -20.76
C ALA A 373 -41.67 -32.76 -20.11
N PHE A 374 -42.82 -32.30 -19.56
CA PHE A 374 -44.11 -32.97 -19.19
C PHE A 374 -44.23 -33.85 -17.93
N GLY A 375 -45.16 -33.46 -17.03
CA GLY A 375 -45.68 -34.27 -15.90
C GLY A 375 -46.55 -33.46 -14.91
N LEU A 376 -47.76 -33.93 -14.58
CA LEU A 376 -48.77 -33.25 -13.74
C LEU A 376 -48.71 -33.63 -12.22
N PRO A 377 -49.34 -32.86 -11.30
CA PRO A 377 -49.21 -33.02 -9.84
C PRO A 377 -50.38 -33.75 -9.13
N PRO A 378 -50.17 -34.17 -7.88
CA PRO A 378 -51.14 -33.99 -6.77
C PRO A 378 -50.44 -33.40 -5.50
N ALA A 379 -50.99 -32.46 -4.73
CA ALA A 379 -52.25 -32.38 -3.97
C ALA A 379 -52.24 -33.13 -2.60
N GLY A 380 -52.28 -32.38 -1.48
CA GLY A 380 -52.47 -32.90 -0.12
C GLY A 380 -51.92 -31.99 1.00
N GLY A 381 -52.80 -31.40 1.84
CA GLY A 381 -52.43 -30.65 3.07
C GLY A 381 -52.52 -31.51 4.35
N PRO A 382 -52.74 -30.95 5.58
CA PRO A 382 -53.16 -29.58 5.88
C PRO A 382 -52.41 -28.87 7.06
N ALA A 383 -52.97 -27.71 7.43
CA ALA A 383 -52.52 -26.70 8.39
C ALA A 383 -52.27 -27.13 9.86
N GLY A 384 -51.53 -26.26 10.57
CA GLY A 384 -51.45 -26.22 12.03
C GLY A 384 -51.04 -24.82 12.52
N SER A 385 -52.01 -23.98 12.90
CA SER A 385 -51.78 -22.66 13.51
C SER A 385 -52.01 -22.72 15.02
N ALA A 386 -51.10 -22.17 15.82
CA ALA A 386 -51.35 -21.87 17.22
C ALA A 386 -50.58 -20.62 17.68
N SER A 387 -51.32 -19.59 18.07
CA SER A 387 -50.82 -18.34 18.66
C SER A 387 -50.59 -18.50 20.17
N GLY A 388 -49.53 -17.88 20.71
CA GLY A 388 -49.26 -17.81 22.15
C GLY A 388 -48.79 -16.41 22.55
N THR A 389 -49.69 -15.62 23.14
CA THR A 389 -49.43 -14.25 23.61
C THR A 389 -48.94 -14.22 25.07
N SER A 390 -48.03 -13.30 25.41
CA SER A 390 -47.98 -12.72 26.75
C SER A 390 -47.50 -11.26 26.72
N ASN A 391 -48.35 -10.36 27.23
CA ASN A 391 -48.01 -8.95 27.43
C ASN A 391 -47.30 -8.76 28.77
N ALA A 392 -46.40 -7.77 28.85
CA ALA A 392 -46.15 -7.03 30.09
C ALA A 392 -45.99 -5.53 29.76
N ARG A 393 -46.68 -4.68 30.50
CA ARG A 393 -46.76 -3.23 30.26
C ARG A 393 -45.79 -2.46 31.16
N SER A 394 -45.19 -1.41 30.57
CA SER A 394 -45.17 -0.01 31.04
C SER A 394 -45.00 0.30 32.54
N LEU A 395 -44.03 1.18 32.81
CA LEU A 395 -44.16 2.22 33.83
C LEU A 395 -43.54 3.53 33.28
N MET A 396 -44.18 4.66 33.58
CA MET A 396 -43.84 6.01 33.10
C MET A 396 -43.28 6.87 34.22
N ASP A 397 -42.35 7.77 33.89
CA ASP A 397 -42.33 9.16 34.39
C ASP A 397 -41.51 10.00 33.37
N ARG A 398 -42.12 10.92 32.62
CA ARG A 398 -42.39 12.35 32.92
C ARG A 398 -41.12 13.24 32.93
N VAL A 399 -40.95 14.05 31.88
CA VAL A 399 -41.27 15.51 31.81
C VAL A 399 -40.24 16.34 32.60
N THR A 400 -39.43 17.20 31.96
CA THR A 400 -39.81 18.56 31.49
C THR A 400 -39.18 18.97 30.14
N ALA A 401 -39.69 20.05 29.53
CA ALA A 401 -39.23 20.57 28.24
C ALA A 401 -39.19 22.11 28.17
N PHE A 402 -38.25 22.65 27.38
CA PHE A 402 -38.17 24.03 26.82
C PHE A 402 -37.98 25.21 27.80
N PRO A 403 -37.57 26.43 27.34
CA PRO A 403 -37.50 26.92 25.95
C PRO A 403 -36.18 27.54 25.44
N VAL A 404 -36.19 27.84 24.13
CA VAL A 404 -35.22 28.64 23.35
C VAL A 404 -35.62 30.12 23.37
N ALA A 405 -34.68 31.07 23.55
CA ALA A 405 -34.67 32.42 22.93
C ALA A 405 -33.50 33.31 23.45
N LEU A 406 -33.01 34.22 22.59
CA LEU A 406 -31.88 35.18 22.79
C LEU A 406 -30.51 34.49 23.04
N VAL A 407 -29.39 34.92 22.47
CA VAL A 407 -29.02 36.26 21.96
C VAL A 407 -28.50 36.19 20.51
N LEU A 408 -29.17 36.93 19.61
CA LEU A 408 -28.62 37.36 18.33
C LEU A 408 -28.22 38.83 18.50
N GLY A 409 -26.93 39.11 18.63
CA GLY A 409 -26.41 40.46 18.86
C GLY A 409 -24.99 40.45 19.44
N LEU A 410 -24.13 41.33 18.90
CA LEU A 410 -22.67 41.49 19.18
C LEU A 410 -21.68 40.72 18.27
N VAL A 411 -21.91 40.79 16.96
CA VAL A 411 -20.82 40.81 15.95
C VAL A 411 -20.96 42.08 15.11
N ALA A 412 -20.80 43.24 15.76
CA ALA A 412 -20.94 44.55 15.11
C ALA A 412 -20.30 45.71 15.89
N GLU A 413 -19.14 45.54 16.54
CA GLU A 413 -18.37 46.68 17.07
C GLU A 413 -16.87 46.39 17.30
N PHE A 414 -16.16 45.89 16.28
CA PHE A 414 -14.69 45.77 16.33
C PHE A 414 -13.97 46.07 15.00
N VAL A 415 -14.54 46.97 14.19
CA VAL A 415 -13.87 47.60 13.03
C VAL A 415 -14.30 49.07 12.96
N LEU A 416 -13.60 49.95 13.70
CA LEU A 416 -13.44 51.41 13.50
C LEU A 416 -12.87 52.08 14.76
N SER A 417 -11.55 52.04 14.94
CA SER A 417 -10.81 53.01 15.79
C SER A 417 -9.29 52.89 15.59
N THR A 418 -8.80 53.52 14.51
CA THR A 418 -7.41 53.96 14.38
C THR A 418 -7.42 55.40 13.89
N PRO A 419 -7.15 56.39 14.75
CA PRO A 419 -6.83 57.74 14.32
C PRO A 419 -5.33 57.88 14.01
N LEU A 420 -5.04 58.73 13.01
CA LEU A 420 -3.75 59.35 12.61
C LEU A 420 -2.48 58.97 13.39
#